data_AF-A0A965B5I5-F1
#
_entry.id   AF-A0A965B5I5-F1
#
_cell.length_a   1.000
_cell.length_b   1.000
_cell.length_c   1.000
_cell.angle_alpha   90.00
_cell.angle_beta   90.00
_cell.angle_gamma   90.00
#
_symmetry.space_group_name_H-M   'P 1'
#
loop_
_entity.id
_entity.type
_entity.pdbx_description
1 polymer ?
#
loop_
_entity_poly.entity_id
_entity_poly.type
_entity_poly.pdbx_seq_one_letter_code
_entity_poly.pdbx_strand_id
1 'polypeptide(L)'
;LVALRHGDWKYTRCDLDPEQLFNLVEDPNELTNRVDDPAAADVLAAFRAMADARWDLHRFDAEVRESQAKRWVVYEALRQGGYYPWDYQPLQKASERYMRNHMDLNVLEDSKRFPRGE
;
A
#
# COMPACT_ATOMS: atom_id res chain seq x y z
N LEU A 1 4.09 -8.49 -11.68
CA LEU A 1 4.77 -7.24 -12.09
C LEU A 1 5.42 -6.59 -10.88
N VAL A 2 6.67 -6.17 -11.02
CA VAL A 2 7.44 -5.39 -10.04
C VAL A 2 8.12 -4.20 -10.71
N ALA A 3 8.51 -3.21 -9.93
CA ALA A 3 9.22 -2.03 -10.42
C ALA A 3 10.35 -1.62 -9.48
N LEU A 4 11.43 -1.10 -10.06
CA LEU A 4 12.55 -0.48 -9.36
C LEU A 4 12.73 0.95 -9.82
N ARG A 5 12.96 1.86 -8.88
CA ARG A 5 13.33 3.25 -9.13
C ARG A 5 14.67 3.51 -8.46
N HIS A 6 15.70 3.82 -9.25
CA HIS A 6 17.04 4.08 -8.73
C HIS A 6 17.81 5.08 -9.61
N GLY A 7 18.43 6.09 -9.00
CA GLY A 7 19.11 7.17 -9.72
C GLY A 7 18.16 7.91 -10.66
N ASP A 8 18.49 7.97 -11.94
CA ASP A 8 17.65 8.59 -12.98
C ASP A 8 16.68 7.59 -13.63
N TRP A 9 16.79 6.31 -13.29
CA TRP A 9 16.15 5.24 -14.05
C TRP A 9 14.96 4.61 -13.33
N LYS A 10 13.98 4.18 -14.13
CA LYS A 10 12.87 3.31 -13.72
C LYS A 10 12.89 2.05 -14.55
N TYR A 11 12.79 0.90 -13.89
CA TYR A 11 12.73 -0.41 -14.52
C TYR A 11 11.48 -1.15 -14.07
N THR A 12 10.77 -1.79 -15.00
CA THR A 12 9.61 -2.64 -14.73
C THR A 12 9.83 -4.03 -15.31
N ARG A 13 9.39 -5.05 -14.56
CA ARG A 13 9.49 -6.45 -14.95
C ARG A 13 8.21 -7.21 -14.63
N CYS A 14 7.79 -8.04 -15.56
CA CYS A 14 6.70 -8.99 -15.41
C CYS A 14 7.08 -10.26 -16.17
N ASP A 15 6.71 -11.43 -15.68
CA ASP A 15 7.01 -12.68 -16.40
C ASP A 15 6.17 -12.82 -17.69
N LEU A 16 5.06 -12.08 -17.80
CA LEU A 16 4.13 -12.15 -18.93
C LEU A 16 4.33 -11.03 -19.96
N ASP A 17 5.02 -9.96 -19.59
CA ASP A 17 5.13 -8.75 -20.41
C ASP A 17 6.60 -8.45 -20.71
N PRO A 18 6.92 -7.82 -21.86
CA PRO A 18 8.26 -7.31 -22.11
C PRO A 18 8.73 -6.37 -21.01
N GLU A 19 10.03 -6.41 -20.71
CA GLU A 19 10.65 -5.49 -19.77
C GLU A 19 10.54 -4.04 -20.26
N GLN A 20 10.58 -3.09 -19.32
CA GLN A 20 10.64 -1.68 -19.66
C GLN A 20 11.69 -0.96 -18.82
N LEU A 21 12.45 -0.07 -19.47
CA LEU A 21 13.50 0.73 -18.85
C LEU A 21 13.39 2.16 -19.37
N PHE A 22 13.32 3.13 -18.45
CA PHE A 22 13.19 4.55 -18.78
C PHE A 22 14.19 5.38 -18.00
N ASN A 23 14.81 6.36 -18.64
CA ASN A 23 15.55 7.42 -17.97
C ASN A 23 14.60 8.59 -17.74
N LEU A 24 14.24 8.86 -16.49
CA LEU A 24 13.23 9.85 -16.13
C LEU A 24 13.74 11.29 -16.14
N VAL A 25 15.05 11.50 -16.22
CA VAL A 25 15.62 12.84 -16.41
C VAL A 25 15.54 13.23 -17.88
N GLU A 26 15.87 12.30 -18.78
CA GLU A 26 15.84 12.52 -20.23
C GLU A 26 14.43 12.39 -20.82
N ASP A 27 13.63 11.46 -20.27
CA ASP A 27 12.28 11.14 -20.71
C ASP A 27 11.31 11.06 -19.51
N PRO A 28 10.90 12.21 -18.94
CA PRO A 28 9.99 12.26 -17.79
C PRO A 28 8.61 11.64 -18.05
N ASN A 29 8.23 11.49 -19.32
CA ASN A 29 6.93 10.98 -19.74
C ASN A 29 6.98 9.52 -20.19
N GLU A 30 8.15 8.88 -20.11
CA GLU A 30 8.33 7.43 -20.35
C GLU A 30 7.86 6.98 -21.74
N LEU A 31 8.09 7.83 -22.74
CA LEU A 31 7.68 7.60 -24.11
C LEU A 31 8.62 6.65 -24.85
N THR A 32 9.85 6.50 -24.37
CA THR A 32 10.92 5.72 -25.04
C THR A 32 11.42 4.62 -24.13
N ASN A 33 11.01 3.38 -24.42
CA ASN A 33 11.56 2.20 -23.74
C ASN A 33 13.00 1.93 -24.21
N ARG A 34 13.95 1.89 -23.27
CA ARG A 34 15.40 1.75 -23.50
C ARG A 34 15.92 0.32 -23.33
N VAL A 35 15.05 -0.69 -23.24
CA VAL A 35 15.48 -2.09 -23.04
C VAL A 35 16.37 -2.60 -24.18
N ASP A 36 16.11 -2.18 -25.42
CA ASP A 36 16.90 -2.58 -26.60
C ASP A 36 18.01 -1.57 -26.95
N ASP A 37 18.19 -0.51 -26.15
CA ASP A 37 19.21 0.51 -26.39
C ASP A 37 20.59 0.01 -25.92
N PRO A 38 21.57 -0.19 -26.83
CA PRO A 38 22.90 -0.66 -26.45
C PRO A 38 23.61 0.26 -25.43
N ALA A 39 23.30 1.56 -25.42
CA ALA A 39 23.88 2.50 -24.45
C ALA A 39 23.31 2.31 -23.03
N ALA A 40 22.16 1.66 -22.89
CA ALA A 40 21.52 1.37 -21.60
C ALA A 40 21.76 -0.09 -21.12
N ALA A 41 22.54 -0.89 -21.86
CA ALA A 41 22.71 -2.32 -21.58
C ALA A 41 23.27 -2.62 -20.17
N ASP A 42 24.27 -1.86 -19.72
CA ASP A 42 24.86 -2.03 -18.39
C ASP A 42 23.86 -1.65 -17.27
N VAL A 43 23.08 -0.60 -17.50
CA VAL A 43 22.03 -0.16 -16.57
C VAL A 43 20.94 -1.25 -16.48
N LEU A 44 20.48 -1.77 -17.61
CA LEU A 44 19.49 -2.85 -17.65
C LEU A 44 19.97 -4.09 -16.90
N ALA A 45 21.23 -4.51 -17.12
CA ALA A 45 21.82 -5.65 -16.44
C ALA A 45 21.88 -5.44 -14.91
N ALA A 46 22.26 -4.24 -14.45
CA ALA A 46 22.26 -3.90 -13.03
C ALA A 46 20.85 -3.94 -12.43
N PHE A 47 19.83 -3.44 -13.12
CA PHE A 47 18.44 -3.49 -12.66
C PHE A 47 17.88 -4.92 -12.62
N ARG A 48 18.20 -5.76 -13.61
CA ARG A 48 17.83 -7.19 -13.58
C ARG A 48 18.41 -7.89 -12.35
N ALA A 49 19.72 -7.73 -12.10
CA ALA A 49 20.38 -8.30 -10.92
C ALA A 49 19.76 -7.77 -9.61
N MET A 50 19.46 -6.47 -9.54
CA MET A 50 18.77 -5.87 -8.41
C MET A 50 17.35 -6.41 -8.19
N ALA A 51 16.64 -6.74 -9.26
CA ALA A 51 15.31 -7.33 -9.18
C ALA A 51 15.38 -8.79 -8.72
N ASP A 52 16.26 -9.59 -9.33
CA ASP A 52 16.47 -11.00 -8.97
C ASP A 52 16.91 -11.18 -7.51
N ALA A 53 17.70 -10.23 -6.97
CA ALA A 53 18.11 -10.24 -5.58
C ALA A 53 16.97 -9.94 -4.58
N ARG A 54 15.88 -9.31 -5.04
CA ARG A 54 14.75 -8.89 -4.18
C ARG A 54 13.53 -9.77 -4.32
N TRP A 55 13.28 -10.29 -5.51
CA TRP A 55 12.04 -10.99 -5.84
C TRP A 55 12.31 -12.30 -6.57
N ASP A 56 11.71 -13.36 -6.05
CA ASP A 56 11.38 -14.55 -6.79
C ASP A 56 9.95 -14.38 -7.33
N LEU A 57 9.82 -14.08 -8.63
CA LEU A 57 8.52 -13.76 -9.24
C LEU A 57 7.60 -14.98 -9.32
N HIS A 58 8.14 -16.19 -9.46
CA HIS A 58 7.34 -17.42 -9.45
C HIS A 58 6.79 -17.71 -8.06
N ARG A 59 7.63 -17.57 -7.03
CA ARG A 59 7.17 -17.69 -5.65
C ARG A 59 6.12 -16.62 -5.32
N PHE A 60 6.34 -15.38 -5.76
CA PHE A 60 5.38 -14.29 -5.57
C PHE A 60 4.02 -14.62 -6.22
N ASP A 61 4.00 -15.08 -7.47
CA ASP A 61 2.77 -15.49 -8.15
C ASP A 61 2.05 -16.62 -7.41
N ALA A 62 2.78 -17.64 -6.95
CA ALA A 62 2.21 -18.75 -6.19
C ALA A 62 1.56 -18.29 -4.87
N GLU A 63 2.24 -17.44 -4.10
CA GLU A 63 1.73 -16.89 -2.83
C GLU A 63 0.49 -16.01 -3.05
N VAL A 64 0.46 -15.20 -4.12
CA VAL A 64 -0.71 -14.40 -4.48
C VAL A 64 -1.91 -15.29 -4.87
N ARG A 65 -1.70 -16.32 -5.68
CA ARG A 65 -2.76 -17.27 -6.08
C ARG A 65 -3.31 -18.03 -4.88
N GLU A 66 -2.44 -18.47 -3.97
CA GLU A 66 -2.87 -19.14 -2.73
C GLU A 66 -3.73 -18.20 -1.87
N SER A 67 -3.31 -16.95 -1.70
CA SER A 67 -4.07 -15.92 -0.98
C SER A 67 -5.44 -15.63 -1.62
N GLN A 68 -5.50 -15.60 -2.96
CA GLN A 68 -6.77 -15.48 -3.69
C GLN A 68 -7.69 -16.68 -3.42
N ALA A 69 -7.18 -17.91 -3.55
CA ALA A 69 -7.96 -19.13 -3.32
C ALA A 69 -8.50 -19.23 -1.90
N LYS A 70 -7.68 -18.92 -0.88
CA LYS A 70 -8.09 -18.88 0.53
C LYS A 70 -9.26 -17.91 0.76
N ARG A 71 -9.18 -16.72 0.17
CA ARG A 71 -10.22 -15.68 0.31
C ARG A 71 -11.53 -16.07 -0.35
N TRP A 72 -11.50 -16.73 -1.50
CA TRP A 72 -12.72 -17.21 -2.16
C TRP A 72 -13.51 -18.16 -1.26
N VAL A 73 -12.82 -19.16 -0.69
CA VAL A 73 -13.44 -20.14 0.22
C VAL A 73 -14.06 -19.46 1.45
N VAL A 74 -13.31 -18.58 2.11
CA VAL A 74 -13.77 -17.89 3.33
C VAL A 74 -14.91 -16.92 3.04
N TYR A 75 -14.81 -16.15 1.95
CA TYR A 75 -15.81 -15.13 1.62
C TYR A 75 -17.15 -15.74 1.24
N GLU A 76 -17.17 -16.86 0.51
CA GLU A 76 -18.39 -17.60 0.22
C GLU A 76 -19.11 -18.03 1.50
N ALA A 77 -18.37 -18.58 2.47
CA ALA A 77 -18.91 -18.98 3.77
C ALA A 77 -19.43 -17.77 4.59
N LEU A 78 -18.67 -16.66 4.64
CA LEU A 78 -19.06 -15.44 5.37
C LEU A 78 -20.31 -14.74 4.81
N ARG A 79 -20.71 -15.07 3.58
CA ARG A 79 -21.92 -14.54 2.93
C ARG A 79 -23.15 -15.43 3.13
N GLN A 80 -23.01 -16.61 3.73
CA GLN A 80 -24.13 -17.47 4.09
C GLN A 80 -24.62 -17.15 5.51
N GLY A 81 -25.92 -16.92 5.69
CA GLY A 81 -26.52 -16.58 6.98
C GLY A 81 -26.45 -15.09 7.33
N GLY A 82 -26.10 -14.76 8.57
CA GLY A 82 -26.02 -13.38 9.06
C GLY A 82 -24.67 -12.74 8.72
N TYR A 83 -24.67 -11.72 7.85
CA TYR A 83 -23.48 -10.96 7.50
C TYR A 83 -22.97 -10.15 8.70
N TYR A 84 -21.73 -10.39 9.13
CA TYR A 84 -21.06 -9.61 10.17
C TYR A 84 -20.07 -8.61 9.54
N PRO A 85 -20.32 -7.30 9.64
CA PRO A 85 -19.44 -6.29 9.04
C PRO A 85 -18.11 -6.18 9.79
N TRP A 86 -17.03 -5.90 9.04
CA TRP A 86 -15.71 -5.54 9.61
C TRP A 86 -15.47 -4.02 9.61
N ASP A 87 -16.50 -3.24 9.29
CA ASP A 87 -16.44 -1.79 9.34
C ASP A 87 -16.09 -1.33 10.76
N TYR A 88 -15.05 -0.51 10.87
CA TYR A 88 -14.70 0.08 12.15
C TYR A 88 -15.80 1.04 12.59
N GLN A 89 -16.48 0.71 13.68
CA GLN A 89 -17.43 1.59 14.34
C GLN A 89 -16.70 2.34 15.46
N PRO A 90 -16.37 3.63 15.29
CA PRO A 90 -15.76 4.40 16.38
C PRO A 90 -16.74 4.50 17.55
N LEU A 91 -16.30 4.05 18.72
CA LEU A 91 -17.10 4.21 19.93
C LEU A 91 -16.95 5.64 20.44
N GLN A 92 -18.01 6.41 20.32
CA GLN A 92 -18.16 7.67 21.02
C GLN A 92 -19.17 7.46 22.14
N LYS A 93 -18.68 7.32 23.37
CA LYS A 93 -19.54 7.16 24.55
C LYS A 93 -20.28 8.47 24.83
N ALA A 94 -21.41 8.67 24.13
CA ALA A 94 -22.19 9.89 24.23
C ALA A 94 -22.56 10.17 25.68
N SER A 95 -22.94 9.17 26.47
CA SER A 95 -23.23 9.31 27.91
C SER A 95 -22.09 9.85 28.78
N GLU A 96 -20.84 9.83 28.30
CA GLU A 96 -19.63 10.31 29.02
C GLU A 96 -19.01 11.56 28.35
N ARG A 97 -19.58 12.06 27.24
CA ARG A 97 -19.07 13.24 26.52
C ARG A 97 -19.81 14.51 26.91
N TYR A 98 -19.08 15.63 27.01
CA TYR A 98 -19.63 16.93 27.40
C TYR A 98 -20.30 16.90 28.78
N MET A 99 -21.09 17.91 29.12
CA MET A 99 -21.69 18.01 30.44
C MET A 99 -22.72 16.91 30.69
N ARG A 100 -22.56 16.20 31.80
CA ARG A 100 -23.49 15.18 32.30
C ARG A 100 -23.75 15.47 33.77
N ASN A 101 -24.97 15.21 34.25
CA ASN A 101 -25.37 15.58 35.62
C ASN A 101 -24.63 14.82 36.74
N HIS A 102 -23.83 13.81 36.39
CA HIS A 102 -22.93 13.13 37.34
C HIS A 102 -21.53 13.74 37.40
N MET A 103 -21.28 14.86 36.69
CA MET A 103 -20.01 15.59 36.64
C MET A 103 -20.14 16.95 37.32
N ASP A 104 -19.03 17.48 37.83
CA ASP A 104 -18.92 18.88 38.25
C ASP A 104 -18.62 19.77 37.02
N LEU A 105 -19.41 20.83 36.85
CA LEU A 105 -19.32 21.70 35.68
C LEU A 105 -17.99 22.46 35.61
N ASN A 106 -17.48 22.96 36.75
CA ASN A 106 -16.25 23.76 36.78
C ASN A 106 -15.03 22.88 36.47
N VAL A 107 -15.00 21.67 37.01
CA VAL A 107 -13.93 20.69 36.74
C VAL A 107 -13.96 20.26 35.27
N LEU A 108 -15.14 20.03 34.69
CA LEU A 108 -15.25 19.63 33.29
C LEU A 108 -14.72 20.71 32.34
N GLU A 109 -15.17 21.95 32.49
CA GLU A 109 -14.77 23.06 31.61
C GLU A 109 -13.26 23.32 31.69
N ASP A 110 -12.67 23.31 32.90
CA ASP A 110 -11.21 23.45 33.08
C ASP A 110 -10.43 22.28 32.46
N SER A 111 -10.95 21.05 32.59
CA SER A 111 -10.28 19.85 32.06
C SER A 111 -10.28 19.79 30.53
N LYS A 112 -11.29 20.37 29.86
CA LYS A 112 -11.46 20.33 28.40
C LYS A 112 -10.95 21.57 27.68
N ARG A 113 -10.68 22.67 28.39
CA ARG A 113 -10.06 23.88 27.83
C ARG A 113 -8.55 23.67 27.66
N PHE A 114 -8.03 23.95 26.46
CA PHE A 114 -6.60 23.99 26.20
C PHE A 114 -6.26 25.02 25.09
N PRO A 115 -5.22 25.89 25.26
CA PRO A 115 -4.44 26.06 26.48
C PRO A 115 -5.30 26.59 27.63
N ARG A 116 -4.93 26.20 28.85
CA ARG A 116 -5.51 26.81 30.07
C ARG A 116 -4.90 28.21 30.20
N GLY A 117 -5.64 29.15 30.80
CA GLY A 117 -5.08 30.49 31.11
C GLY A 117 -3.75 30.34 31.87
N GLU A 118 -2.73 31.19 31.72
CA GLU A 118 -2.81 32.65 31.87
C GLU A 118 -3.90 33.10 32.86
#